data_AF-A0A931C553-F1
#
_entry.id   AF-A0A931C553-F1
#
_cell.length_a   1.000
_cell.length_b   1.000
_cell.length_c   1.000
_cell.angle_alpha   90.00
_cell.angle_beta   90.00
_cell.angle_gamma   90.00
#
_symmetry.space_group_name_H-M   'P 1'
#
loop_
_entity.id
_entity.type
_entity.pdbx_description
1 polymer ?
#
loop_
_entity_poly.entity_id
_entity_poly.type
_entity_poly.pdbx_seq_one_letter_code
_entity_poly.pdbx_strand_id
1 'polypeptide(L)'
;MRMIELGLAAAITVSISGVSYAALNPQKLEADARAVANQATCRNVDSAIVAYVGVHGEAPRTVRELREYVKGDISRYRIVDGMAAGPGC
;
A
#
# COMPACT_ATOMS: atom_id res chain seq x y z
N MET A 1 47.94 12.70 -14.93
CA MET A 1 47.15 12.68 -13.67
C MET A 1 45.63 12.77 -13.91
N ARG A 2 45.13 13.69 -14.75
CA ARG A 2 43.68 13.82 -15.06
C ARG A 2 42.97 12.58 -15.65
N MET A 3 43.66 11.73 -16.43
CA MET A 3 43.01 10.57 -17.08
C MET A 3 42.75 9.40 -16.13
N ILE A 4 43.52 9.26 -15.04
CA ILE A 4 43.36 8.18 -14.06
C ILE A 4 42.19 8.48 -13.12
N GLU A 5 42.00 9.75 -12.74
CA GLU A 5 40.85 10.19 -11.93
C GLU A 5 39.51 9.97 -12.64
N LEU A 6 39.43 10.25 -13.94
CA LEU A 6 38.22 10.01 -14.74
C LEU A 6 37.87 8.52 -14.85
N GLY A 7 38.87 7.66 -15.03
CA GLY A 7 38.68 6.20 -15.07
C GLY A 7 38.20 5.65 -13.72
N LEU A 8 38.75 6.14 -12.62
CA LEU A 8 38.36 5.72 -11.27
C LEU A 8 36.93 6.15 -10.93
N ALA A 9 36.55 7.38 -11.27
CA ALA A 9 35.18 7.88 -11.05
C ALA A 9 34.14 7.10 -11.86
N ALA A 10 34.44 6.79 -13.12
CA ALA A 10 33.56 5.98 -13.97
C ALA A 10 33.42 4.54 -13.43
N ALA A 11 34.53 3.91 -13.02
CA ALA A 11 34.52 2.56 -12.44
C ALA A 11 33.69 2.50 -11.15
N ILE A 12 33.84 3.48 -10.26
CA ILE A 12 33.07 3.56 -9.01
C ILE A 12 31.58 3.72 -9.31
N THR A 13 31.23 4.59 -10.26
CA THR A 13 29.82 4.86 -10.61
C THR A 13 29.16 3.63 -11.22
N VAL A 14 29.81 2.94 -12.16
CA VAL A 14 29.29 1.71 -12.78
C VAL A 14 29.17 0.58 -11.74
N SER A 15 30.12 0.47 -10.82
CA SER A 15 30.09 -0.53 -9.74
C SER A 15 28.91 -0.30 -8.79
N ILE A 16 28.69 0.94 -8.35
CA ILE A 16 27.56 1.29 -7.47
C ILE A 16 26.21 1.08 -8.19
N SER A 17 26.14 1.44 -9.48
CA SER A 17 24.95 1.25 -10.31
C SER A 17 24.59 -0.23 -10.47
N GLY A 18 25.58 -1.08 -10.76
CA GLY A 18 25.39 -2.52 -10.95
C GLY A 18 24.94 -3.24 -9.68
N VAL A 19 25.57 -2.92 -8.54
CA VAL A 19 25.19 -3.49 -7.23
C VAL A 19 23.79 -3.05 -6.82
N SER A 20 23.43 -1.79 -7.07
CA SER A 20 22.09 -1.27 -6.77
C SER A 20 21.00 -1.93 -7.61
N TYR A 21 21.28 -2.22 -8.89
CA TYR A 21 20.33 -2.91 -9.77
C TYR A 21 20.14 -4.38 -9.38
N ALA A 22 21.22 -5.07 -8.98
CA ALA A 22 21.14 -6.46 -8.51
C ALA A 22 20.45 -6.61 -7.14
N ALA A 23 20.54 -5.57 -6.28
CA ALA A 23 19.84 -5.53 -5.00
C ALA A 23 18.36 -5.12 -5.14
N LEU A 24 17.95 -4.56 -6.27
CA LEU A 24 16.56 -4.19 -6.53
C LEU A 24 15.77 -5.45 -6.86
N ASN A 25 14.91 -5.89 -5.94
CA ASN A 25 13.95 -6.95 -6.19
C ASN A 25 12.56 -6.33 -6.48
N PRO A 26 12.22 -6.06 -7.75
CA PRO A 26 10.98 -5.38 -8.12
C PRO A 26 9.73 -6.17 -7.69
N GLN A 27 9.80 -7.50 -7.68
CA GLN A 27 8.69 -8.35 -7.24
C GLN A 27 8.42 -8.18 -5.75
N LYS A 28 9.49 -8.09 -4.94
CA LYS A 28 9.37 -7.82 -3.50
C LYS A 28 8.81 -6.42 -3.23
N LEU A 29 9.32 -5.41 -3.94
CA LEU A 29 8.82 -4.04 -3.85
C LEU A 29 7.33 -3.94 -4.21
N GLU A 30 6.90 -4.65 -5.24
CA GLU A 30 5.49 -4.71 -5.63
C GLU A 30 4.63 -5.39 -4.57
N ALA A 31 5.11 -6.52 -4.00
CA ALA A 31 4.41 -7.22 -2.92
C ALA A 31 4.27 -6.34 -1.67
N ASP A 32 5.35 -5.67 -1.26
CA ASP A 32 5.35 -4.75 -0.11
C ASP A 32 4.43 -3.55 -0.36
N ALA A 33 4.49 -2.95 -1.56
CA ALA A 33 3.60 -1.85 -1.94
C ALA A 33 2.12 -2.28 -1.93
N ARG A 34 1.80 -3.48 -2.44
CA ARG A 34 0.46 -4.06 -2.38
C ARG A 34 0.01 -4.30 -0.94
N ALA A 35 0.89 -4.81 -0.07
CA ALA A 35 0.58 -5.04 1.33
C ALA A 35 0.24 -3.74 2.08
N VAL A 36 1.07 -2.70 1.90
CA VAL A 36 0.83 -1.37 2.48
C VAL A 36 -0.46 -0.76 1.94
N ALA A 37 -0.70 -0.86 0.63
CA ALA A 37 -1.94 -0.37 0.02
C ALA A 37 -3.18 -1.07 0.60
N ASN A 38 -3.14 -2.40 0.72
CA ASN A 38 -4.23 -3.18 1.32
C ASN A 38 -4.50 -2.77 2.78
N GLN A 39 -3.46 -2.58 3.58
CA GLN A 39 -3.58 -2.13 4.97
C GLN A 39 -4.18 -0.71 5.06
N ALA A 40 -3.75 0.20 4.18
CA ALA A 40 -4.31 1.55 4.12
C ALA A 40 -5.79 1.53 3.73
N THR A 41 -6.17 0.69 2.77
CA THR A 41 -7.58 0.51 2.38
C THR A 41 -8.40 -0.07 3.53
N CYS A 42 -7.88 -1.05 4.27
CA CYS A 42 -8.55 -1.58 5.47
C CYS A 42 -8.88 -0.48 6.48
N ARG A 43 -7.90 0.36 6.83
CA ARG A 43 -8.11 1.50 7.75
C ARG A 43 -9.12 2.53 7.23
N ASN A 44 -9.17 2.74 5.92
CA ASN A 44 -10.18 3.62 5.32
C ASN A 44 -11.59 3.04 5.45
N VAL A 45 -11.75 1.72 5.28
CA VAL A 45 -13.04 1.04 5.50
C VAL A 45 -13.45 1.14 6.97
N ASP A 46 -12.55 0.89 7.91
CA ASP A 46 -12.84 1.06 9.34
C ASP A 46 -13.24 2.50 9.70
N SER A 47 -12.55 3.49 9.13
CA SER A 47 -12.91 4.90 9.33
C SER A 47 -14.30 5.22 8.79
N ALA A 48 -14.67 4.61 7.65
CA ALA A 48 -16.01 4.73 7.08
C ALA A 48 -17.08 4.02 7.91
N ILE A 49 -16.76 2.87 8.54
CA ILE A 49 -17.64 2.21 9.51
C ILE A 49 -17.92 3.15 10.68
N VAL A 50 -16.89 3.77 11.25
CA VAL A 50 -17.05 4.72 12.35
C VAL A 50 -17.93 5.91 11.93
N ALA A 51 -17.73 6.44 10.73
CA ALA A 51 -18.57 7.51 10.20
C ALA A 51 -20.04 7.07 10.00
N TYR A 52 -20.26 5.87 9.45
CA TYR A 52 -21.58 5.28 9.27
C TYR A 52 -22.31 5.12 10.61
N VAL A 53 -21.63 4.56 11.62
CA VAL A 53 -22.16 4.41 12.98
C VAL A 53 -22.49 5.77 13.58
N GLY A 54 -21.66 6.79 13.37
CA GLY A 54 -21.92 8.15 13.85
C GLY A 54 -23.20 8.77 13.27
N VAL A 55 -23.60 8.39 12.04
CA VAL A 55 -24.80 8.90 11.37
C VAL A 55 -26.03 8.04 11.66
N HIS A 56 -25.88 6.71 11.69
CA HIS A 56 -27.01 5.78 11.75
C HIS A 56 -27.23 5.14 13.13
N GLY A 57 -26.25 5.21 14.03
CA GLY A 57 -26.31 4.62 15.37
C GLY A 57 -26.12 3.09 15.40
N GLU A 58 -25.95 2.44 14.24
CA GLU A 58 -25.67 1.01 14.11
C GLU A 58 -24.52 0.73 13.15
N ALA A 59 -23.88 -0.43 13.31
CA ALA A 59 -22.80 -0.85 12.42
C ALA A 59 -23.37 -1.29 11.05
N PRO A 60 -22.66 -0.99 9.95
CA PRO A 60 -23.06 -1.45 8.63
C PRO A 60 -23.00 -2.97 8.59
N ARG A 61 -23.89 -3.58 7.81
CA ARG A 61 -23.91 -5.03 7.56
C ARG A 61 -23.18 -5.38 6.28
N THR A 62 -23.05 -4.42 5.36
CA THR A 62 -22.45 -4.64 4.06
C THR A 62 -21.52 -3.50 3.65
N VAL A 63 -20.46 -3.81 2.89
CA VAL A 63 -19.57 -2.77 2.33
C VAL A 63 -20.27 -1.85 1.33
N ARG A 64 -21.44 -2.25 0.80
CA ARG A 64 -22.24 -1.42 -0.09
C ARG A 64 -22.82 -0.19 0.62
N GLU A 65 -23.13 -0.31 1.91
CA GLU A 65 -23.60 0.79 2.75
C GLU A 65 -22.51 1.85 2.99
N LEU A 66 -21.24 1.47 2.80
CA LEU A 66 -20.09 2.35 2.97
C LEU A 66 -19.68 3.10 1.69
N ARG A 67 -20.36 2.88 0.55
CA ARG A 67 -19.96 3.46 -0.75
C ARG A 67 -19.87 4.99 -0.76
N GLU A 68 -20.70 5.67 0.02
CA GLU A 68 -20.69 7.13 0.09
C GLU A 68 -19.56 7.68 0.97
N TYR A 69 -18.98 6.82 1.82
CA TYR A 69 -17.97 7.19 2.81
C TYR A 69 -16.55 6.82 2.36
N VAL A 70 -16.40 5.91 1.38
CA VAL A 70 -15.09 5.45 0.88
C VAL A 70 -14.92 5.83 -0.58
N LYS A 71 -13.80 6.50 -0.90
CA LYS A 71 -13.37 6.69 -2.28
C LYS A 71 -12.48 5.52 -2.71
N GLY A 72 -12.99 4.67 -3.61
CA GLY A 72 -12.25 3.55 -4.19
C GLY A 72 -13.08 2.27 -4.29
N ASP A 73 -12.49 1.22 -4.87
CA ASP A 73 -13.10 -0.10 -4.92
C ASP A 73 -12.81 -0.89 -3.63
N ILE A 74 -13.87 -1.17 -2.89
CA ILE A 74 -13.84 -1.98 -1.66
C ILE A 74 -14.58 -3.31 -1.82
N SER A 75 -14.85 -3.75 -3.06
CA SER A 75 -15.55 -5.00 -3.37
C SER A 75 -14.88 -6.25 -2.78
N ARG A 76 -13.58 -6.19 -2.51
CA ARG A 76 -12.80 -7.28 -1.88
C ARG A 76 -12.91 -7.33 -0.36
N TYR A 77 -13.58 -6.36 0.25
CA TYR A 77 -13.79 -6.30 1.70
C TYR A 77 -15.21 -6.74 2.04
N ARG A 78 -15.39 -7.20 3.28
CA ARG A 78 -16.67 -7.57 3.88
C ARG A 78 -16.75 -6.99 5.28
N ILE A 79 -17.96 -6.88 5.81
CA ILE A 79 -18.18 -6.51 7.21
C ILE A 79 -18.46 -7.78 7.99
N VAL A 80 -17.69 -8.02 9.05
CA VAL A 80 -17.87 -9.15 9.98
C VAL A 80 -17.93 -8.56 11.37
N ASP A 81 -19.03 -8.83 12.09
CA ASP A 81 -19.26 -8.31 13.44
C ASP A 81 -19.08 -6.78 13.57
N GLY A 82 -19.44 -6.04 12.51
CA GLY A 82 -19.32 -4.59 12.46
C GLY A 82 -17.89 -4.06 12.20
N MET A 83 -16.95 -4.91 11.81
CA MET A 83 -15.56 -4.54 11.48
C MET A 83 -15.21 -4.86 10.03
N ALA A 84 -14.21 -4.16 9.47
CA ALA A 84 -13.69 -4.49 8.16
C ALA A 84 -12.93 -5.83 8.19
N ALA A 85 -13.24 -6.71 7.23
CA ALA A 85 -12.48 -7.94 7.00
C ALA A 85 -12.15 -8.06 5.51
N GLY A 86 -10.90 -8.39 5.19
CA GLY A 86 -10.40 -8.40 3.81
C GLY A 86 -8.89 -8.20 3.76
N PRO A 87 -8.29 -7.95 2.59
CA PRO A 87 -6.84 -7.79 2.46
C PRO A 87 -6.29 -6.66 3.34
N GLY A 88 -5.31 -6.98 4.20
CA GLY A 88 -4.69 -5.99 5.10
C GLY A 88 -5.49 -5.71 6.38
N CYS A 89 -6.65 -6.34 6.50
CA CYS A 89 -7.30 -6.75 7.75
C CYS A 89 -7.02 -8.27 7.93
#